data_AF-A0A2R7QUL3-F1
#
_entry.id   AF-A0A2R7QUL3-F1
#
_cell.length_a   1.000
_cell.length_b   1.000
_cell.length_c   1.000
_cell.angle_alpha   90.00
_cell.angle_beta   90.00
_cell.angle_gamma   90.00
#
_symmetry.space_group_name_H-M   'P 1'
#
loop_
_entity.id
_entity.type
_entity.pdbx_description
1 polymer ?
#
loop_
_entity_poly.entity_id
_entity_poly.type
_entity_poly.pdbx_seq_one_letter_code
_entity_poly.pdbx_strand_id
1 'polypeptide(L)' 'MTKADIGKARWARARAAALWQQADALDLQRGGDWRARASRRTTADRLRTEAARFDGIVNRLQPVDDAQAA' A
#
# COMPACT_ATOMS: atom_id res chain seq x y z
N MET A 1 -5.68 -18.44 13.79
CA MET A 1 -4.63 -17.78 12.98
C MET A 1 -3.27 -18.39 13.34
N THR A 2 -2.48 -18.84 12.37
CA THR A 2 -1.20 -19.52 12.64
C THR A 2 -0.02 -18.54 12.77
N LYS A 3 1.12 -18.98 13.33
CA LYS A 3 2.37 -18.19 13.36
C LYS A 3 2.83 -17.80 11.95
N ALA A 4 2.60 -18.67 10.97
CA ALA A 4 2.90 -18.41 9.56
C ALA A 4 1.99 -17.30 9.00
N ASP A 5 0.68 -17.31 9.32
CA ASP A 5 -0.26 -16.26 8.91
C ASP A 5 0.12 -14.90 9.50
N ILE A 6 0.49 -14.86 10.79
CA ILE A 6 1.00 -13.65 11.46
C ILE A 6 2.23 -13.11 10.73
N GLY A 7 3.20 -13.98 10.42
CA GLY A 7 4.41 -13.60 9.70
C GLY A 7 4.12 -13.04 8.31
N LYS A 8 3.20 -13.68 7.57
CA LYS A 8 2.79 -13.27 6.23
C LYS A 8 2.02 -11.94 6.24
N ALA A 9 1.12 -11.73 7.20
CA ALA A 9 0.42 -10.47 7.38
C ALA A 9 1.39 -9.33 7.70
N ARG A 10 2.36 -9.57 8.59
CA ARG A 10 3.42 -8.58 8.90
C ARG A 10 4.26 -8.23 7.68
N TRP A 11 4.66 -9.22 6.89
CA TRP A 11 5.38 -9.01 5.63
C TRP A 11 4.53 -8.20 4.62
N ALA A 12 3.26 -8.57 4.44
CA ALA A 12 2.35 -7.87 3.52
C ALA A 12 2.15 -6.41 3.94
N ARG A 13 1.98 -6.15 5.24
CA ARG A 13 1.86 -4.78 5.79
C ARG A 13 3.11 -3.95 5.51
N ALA A 14 4.31 -4.50 5.74
CA ALA A 14 5.56 -3.80 5.44
C ALA A 14 5.69 -3.51 3.93
N ARG A 15 5.26 -4.45 3.08
CA ARG A 15 5.27 -4.28 1.63
C ARG A 15 4.29 -3.20 1.16
N ALA A 16 3.06 -3.18 1.68
CA ALA A 16 2.07 -2.16 1.40
C ALA A 16 2.58 -0.77 1.80
N ALA A 17 3.11 -0.62 3.01
CA ALA A 17 3.66 0.64 3.51
C ALA A 17 4.78 1.19 2.60
N ALA A 18 5.70 0.34 2.15
CA ALA A 18 6.77 0.76 1.25
C ALA A 18 6.26 1.22 -0.13
N LEU A 19 5.18 0.61 -0.64
CA LEU A 19 4.55 1.00 -1.91
C LEU A 19 3.79 2.33 -1.78
N TRP A 20 3.06 2.53 -0.68
CA TRP A 20 2.42 3.80 -0.36
C TRP A 20 3.43 4.94 -0.28
N GLN A 21 4.54 4.74 0.44
CA GLN A 21 5.61 5.75 0.53
C GLN A 21 6.21 6.11 -0.84
N GLN A 22 6.40 5.13 -1.73
CA GLN A 22 6.88 5.39 -3.09
C GLN A 22 5.87 6.18 -3.93
N ALA A 23 4.58 5.85 -3.81
CA ALA A 23 3.52 6.60 -4.49
C ALA A 23 3.48 8.05 -4.01
N ASP A 24 3.58 8.28 -2.70
CA ASP A 24 3.59 9.61 -2.10
C ASP A 24 4.83 10.41 -2.54
N ALA A 25 5.99 9.77 -2.63
CA ALA A 25 7.21 10.41 -3.14
C ALA A 25 7.07 10.90 -4.59
N LEU A 26 6.36 10.15 -5.45
CA LEU A 26 6.08 10.57 -6.83
C LEU A 26 5.15 11.79 -6.90
N ASP A 27 4.17 11.86 -6.01
CA ASP A 27 3.25 12.99 -5.93
C ASP A 27 3.92 14.26 -5.36
N LEU A 28 4.85 14.09 -4.42
CA LEU A 28 5.65 15.17 -3.87
C LEU A 28 6.67 15.73 -4.87
N GLN A 29 7.03 14.97 -5.91
CA GLN A 29 7.98 15.41 -6.93
C GLN A 29 7.40 16.53 -7.81
N ARG A 30 7.74 17.77 -7.45
CA ARG A 30 7.40 18.97 -8.21
C ARG A 30 8.40 19.17 -9.36
N GLY A 31 7.88 19.41 -10.56
CA GLY A 31 8.70 19.73 -11.75
C GLY A 31 8.36 18.93 -13.00
N GLY A 32 8.93 19.33 -14.13
CA GLY A 32 8.66 18.73 -15.44
C GLY A 32 7.37 19.23 -16.10
N ASP A 33 7.23 18.90 -17.38
CA ASP A 33 6.06 19.27 -18.18
C ASP A 33 4.81 18.47 -17.79
N TRP A 34 3.69 18.74 -18.46
CA TRP A 34 2.43 18.07 -18.16
C TRP A 34 2.48 16.56 -18.44
N ARG A 35 3.30 16.11 -19.41
CA ARG A 35 3.47 14.69 -19.74
C ARG A 35 4.24 13.96 -18.65
N ALA A 36 5.32 14.54 -18.16
CA ALA A 36 6.09 14.01 -17.03
C ALA A 36 5.21 13.89 -15.78
N ARG A 37 4.38 14.91 -15.51
CA ARG A 37 3.39 14.86 -14.42
C ARG A 37 2.37 13.74 -14.61
N ALA A 38 1.80 13.58 -15.81
CA ALA A 38 0.83 12.52 -16.10
C ALA A 38 1.43 11.10 -15.96
N SER A 39 2.68 10.92 -16.41
CA SER A 39 3.43 9.67 -16.27
C SER A 39 3.68 9.31 -14.79
N ARG A 40 4.08 10.29 -13.97
CA ARG A 40 4.26 10.08 -12.52
C ARG A 40 2.95 9.70 -11.83
N ARG A 41 1.84 10.40 -12.14
CA ARG A 41 0.52 10.04 -11.61
C ARG A 41 0.13 8.60 -11.96
N THR A 42 0.31 8.19 -13.22
CA THR A 42 0.03 6.82 -13.65
C THR A 42 0.88 5.79 -12.88
N THR A 43 2.15 6.10 -12.65
CA THR A 43 3.05 5.24 -11.87
C THR A 43 2.62 5.16 -10.41
N ALA A 44 2.27 6.30 -9.79
CA ALA A 44 1.76 6.35 -8.44
C ALA A 44 0.49 5.48 -8.31
N ASP A 45 -0.48 5.62 -9.21
CA ASP A 45 -1.73 4.85 -9.17
C ASP A 45 -1.51 3.34 -9.29
N ARG A 46 -0.50 2.90 -10.05
CA ARG A 46 -0.09 1.49 -10.10
C ARG A 46 0.47 1.00 -8.76
N LEU A 47 1.34 1.79 -8.14
CA LEU A 47 1.89 1.48 -6.81
C LEU A 47 0.78 1.39 -5.76
N ARG A 48 -0.18 2.32 -5.78
CA ARG A 48 -1.37 2.29 -4.90
C ARG A 48 -2.21 1.04 -5.11
N THR A 49 -2.44 0.66 -6.36
CA THR A 49 -3.18 -0.56 -6.70
C THR A 49 -2.47 -1.80 -6.15
N GLU A 50 -1.14 -1.85 -6.25
CA GLU A 50 -0.35 -2.96 -5.70
C GLU A 50 -0.37 -2.96 -4.17
N ALA A 51 -0.23 -1.79 -3.54
CA ALA A 51 -0.31 -1.64 -2.09
C ALA A 51 -1.67 -2.13 -1.55
N ALA A 52 -2.77 -1.73 -2.18
CA ALA A 52 -4.12 -2.17 -1.81
C ALA A 52 -4.31 -3.70 -1.92
N ARG A 53 -3.61 -4.38 -2.85
CA ARG A 53 -3.62 -5.85 -2.90
C ARG A 53 -2.96 -6.46 -1.68
N PHE A 54 -1.84 -5.89 -1.22
CA PHE A 54 -1.18 -6.32 0.00
C PHE A 54 -2.03 -6.02 1.24
N ASP A 55 -2.69 -4.88 1.30
CA ASP A 55 -3.67 -4.56 2.36
C ASP A 55 -4.82 -5.58 2.39
N GLY A 56 -5.31 -6.03 1.22
CA GLY A 56 -6.27 -7.12 1.13
C GLY A 56 -5.74 -8.45 1.70
N ILE A 57 -4.46 -8.76 1.52
CA ILE A 57 -3.82 -9.93 2.15
C ILE A 57 -3.79 -9.76 3.67
N VAL A 58 -3.44 -8.57 4.16
CA VAL A 58 -3.44 -8.24 5.59
C VAL A 58 -4.84 -8.45 6.17
N ASN A 59 -5.86 -7.83 5.58
CA ASN A 59 -7.24 -7.92 6.07
C ASN A 59 -7.79 -9.35 6.07
N ARG A 60 -7.39 -10.18 5.10
CA ARG A 60 -7.79 -11.60 5.06
C ARG A 60 -7.10 -12.43 6.15
N LEU A 61 -5.83 -12.14 6.44
CA LEU A 61 -5.03 -12.94 7.37
C LEU A 61 -5.14 -12.43 8.81
N GLN A 62 -5.41 -11.14 9.00
CA GLN A 62 -5.58 -10.42 10.25
C GLN A 62 -6.79 -9.49 10.08
N PRO A 63 -8.02 -10.02 10.09
CA PRO A 63 -9.19 -9.16 10.11
C PRO A 63 -9.09 -8.25 11.33
N VAL A 64 -9.33 -6.96 11.11
CA VAL A 64 -9.46 -6.03 12.23
C VAL A 64 -10.74 -6.48 12.95
N ASP A 65 -10.60 -7.01 14.17
CA ASP A 65 -11.75 -7.22 15.03
C ASP A 65 -12.26 -5.82 15.42
N ASP A 66 -13.17 -5.26 14.62
CA ASP A 66 -13.88 -3.99 14.90
C ASP A 66 -14.76 -4.07 16.16
N ALA A 67 -14.60 -5.10 17.00
CA ALA A 67 -15.37 -5.37 18.22
C ALA A 67 -14.81 -4.71 19.49
N GLN A 68 -13.77 -3.88 19.43
CA GLN A 68 -13.20 -3.19 20.61
C GLN A 68 -12.99 -1.68 20.43
N ALA A 69 -13.87 -1.01 19.68
CA ALA A 69 -13.98 0.44 19.70
C ALA A 69 -15.44 0.86 19.92
N ALA A 70 -15.96 0.58 21.12
CA ALA A 70 -17.22 1.14 21.64
C ALA A 70 -17.01 1.52 23.12
#